data_AF-A0A7S0S888-F1
#
_entry.id   AF-A0A7S0S888-F1
#
_cell.length_a   1.000
_cell.length_b   1.000
_cell.length_c   1.000
_cell.angle_alpha   90.00
_cell.angle_beta   90.00
_cell.angle_gamma   90.00
#
_symmetry.space_group_name_H-M   'P 1'
#
loop_
_entity.id
_entity.type
_entity.pdbx_description
1 polymer ?
#
loop_
_entity_poly.entity_id
_entity_poly.type
_entity_poly.pdbx_seq_one_letter_code
_entity_poly.pdbx_strand_id
1 'polypeptide(L)'
;MSYVDLMCLAGFVVFALGLGPFQRRLAAAVDRNMTTIEDYSVVIRGIPGDALDPQELWTFFRAQVGGAVADVQEAYNDGELLGLSFERGRISEHLDQTLARWKQAINQPGTQVARIRRIEAEGKQWRKSLRATNAAIRRLQNERGTGSRAVCAYLTFQDEDAFLRCLKLYRPGVLAWILR
;
A
#
# COMPACT_ATOMS: atom_id res chain seq x y z
N MET A 1 -39.00 5.38 38.33
CA MET A 1 -38.01 5.97 37.39
C MET A 1 -38.29 7.47 37.33
N SER A 2 -37.27 8.30 37.51
CA SER A 2 -37.45 9.76 37.54
C SER A 2 -37.82 10.26 36.14
N TYR A 3 -38.69 11.28 36.05
CA TYR A 3 -39.05 11.92 34.78
C TYR A 3 -37.82 12.43 34.02
N VAL A 4 -36.79 12.84 34.78
CA VAL A 4 -35.49 13.28 34.25
C VAL A 4 -34.75 12.14 33.55
N ASP A 5 -34.77 10.93 34.11
CA ASP A 5 -34.12 9.76 33.50
C ASP A 5 -34.76 9.39 32.17
N LEU A 6 -36.09 9.50 32.09
CA LEU A 6 -36.86 9.21 30.88
C LEU A 6 -36.57 10.25 29.78
N MET A 7 -36.45 11.53 30.13
CA MET A 7 -36.05 12.59 29.20
C MET A 7 -34.61 12.43 28.71
N CYS A 8 -33.68 12.10 29.60
CA CYS A 8 -32.28 11.84 29.24
C CYS A 8 -32.15 10.63 28.31
N LEU A 9 -32.90 9.55 28.59
CA LEU A 9 -32.93 8.36 27.73
C LEU A 9 -33.52 8.69 26.35
N ALA A 10 -34.64 9.41 26.31
CA ALA A 10 -35.26 9.82 25.04
C ALA A 10 -34.33 10.73 24.22
N GLY A 11 -33.67 11.69 24.86
CA GLY A 11 -32.68 12.55 24.21
C GLY A 11 -31.48 11.76 23.68
N PHE A 12 -30.98 10.79 24.45
CA PHE A 12 -29.91 9.90 24.03
C PHE A 12 -30.31 9.04 22.82
N VAL A 13 -31.53 8.47 22.82
CA VAL A 13 -32.04 7.67 21.70
C VAL A 13 -32.17 8.51 20.43
N VAL A 14 -32.68 9.74 20.52
CA VAL A 14 -32.77 10.66 19.36
C VAL A 14 -31.38 11.02 18.82
N PHE A 15 -30.42 11.30 19.69
CA PHE A 15 -29.04 11.57 19.28
C PHE A 15 -28.37 10.33 18.67
N ALA A 16 -28.55 9.15 19.27
CA ALA A 16 -27.99 7.89 18.79
C ALA A 16 -28.54 7.51 17.41
N LEU A 17 -29.84 7.71 17.17
CA LEU A 17 -30.47 7.47 15.88
C LEU A 17 -30.11 8.55 14.84
N GLY A 18 -29.88 9.79 15.28
CA GLY A 18 -29.49 10.92 14.42
C GLY A 18 -28.01 10.92 14.00
N LEU A 19 -27.14 10.30 14.79
CA LEU A 19 -25.69 10.23 14.53
C LEU A 19 -25.37 9.50 13.23
N GLY A 20 -26.04 8.37 12.95
CA GLY A 20 -25.83 7.60 11.72
C GLY A 20 -26.04 8.40 10.43
N PRO A 21 -27.22 9.01 10.20
CA PRO A 21 -27.46 9.82 9.00
C PRO A 21 -26.61 11.09 8.96
N PHE A 22 -26.29 11.68 10.11
CA PHE A 22 -25.40 12.85 10.18
C PHE A 22 -23.97 12.49 9.73
N GLN A 23 -23.41 11.39 10.23
CA GLN A 23 -22.10 10.89 9.82
C GLN A 23 -22.06 10.57 8.33
N ARG A 24 -23.09 9.93 7.77
CA ARG A 24 -23.18 9.65 6.33
C ARG A 24 -23.23 10.92 5.48
N ARG A 25 -23.97 11.93 5.92
CA ARG A 25 -24.03 13.24 5.24
C ARG A 25 -22.69 13.96 5.29
N LEU A 26 -22.01 13.92 6.43
CA LEU A 26 -20.70 14.53 6.60
C LEU A 26 -19.66 13.81 5.73
N ALA A 27 -19.66 12.48 5.72
CA ALA A 27 -18.81 11.68 4.86
C ALA A 27 -19.04 12.02 3.38
N ALA A 28 -20.29 12.05 2.91
CA ALA A 28 -20.61 12.42 1.53
C ALA A 28 -20.29 13.88 1.18
N ALA A 29 -20.24 14.79 2.16
CA ALA A 29 -19.83 16.17 1.94
C ALA A 29 -18.31 16.30 1.86
N VAL A 30 -17.58 15.56 2.71
CA VAL A 30 -16.12 15.49 2.68
C VAL A 30 -15.63 14.83 1.40
N ASP A 31 -16.25 13.72 1.00
CA ASP A 31 -15.94 12.97 -0.22
C ASP A 31 -16.07 13.86 -1.47
N ARG A 32 -17.17 14.61 -1.59
CA ARG A 32 -17.36 15.59 -2.68
C ARG A 32 -16.36 16.74 -2.70
N ASN A 33 -15.73 17.03 -1.56
CA ASN A 33 -14.74 18.10 -1.43
C ASN A 33 -13.30 17.58 -1.47
N MET A 34 -13.10 16.26 -1.49
CA MET A 34 -11.78 15.64 -1.46
C MET A 34 -11.51 14.99 -2.81
N THR A 35 -10.62 15.60 -3.58
CA THR A 35 -10.10 14.99 -4.81
C THR A 35 -9.14 13.87 -4.43
N THR A 36 -9.47 12.63 -4.78
CA THR A 36 -8.60 11.47 -4.56
C THR A 36 -7.98 11.00 -5.87
N ILE A 37 -6.87 10.26 -5.77
CA ILE A 37 -6.21 9.67 -6.95
C ILE A 37 -7.13 8.66 -7.64
N GLU A 38 -8.04 8.04 -6.89
CA GLU A 38 -9.00 7.05 -7.41
C GLU A 38 -9.97 7.68 -8.42
N ASP A 39 -10.26 8.97 -8.29
CA ASP A 39 -11.18 9.71 -9.18
C ASP A 39 -10.60 9.91 -10.59
N TYR A 40 -9.28 9.77 -10.76
CA TYR A 40 -8.57 10.03 -12.02
C TYR A 40 -7.74 8.84 -12.50
N SER A 41 -7.77 7.71 -11.80
CA SER A 41 -6.94 6.55 -12.10
C SER A 41 -7.74 5.36 -12.61
N VAL A 42 -7.20 4.68 -13.61
CA VAL A 42 -7.77 3.45 -14.19
C VAL A 42 -6.79 2.32 -14.03
N VAL A 43 -7.30 1.14 -13.66
CA VAL A 43 -6.51 -0.09 -13.62
C VAL A 43 -6.57 -0.79 -14.96
N ILE A 44 -5.42 -0.97 -15.59
CA ILE A 44 -5.25 -1.73 -16.81
C ILE A 44 -4.83 -3.15 -16.43
N ARG A 45 -5.62 -4.14 -16.85
CA ARG A 45 -5.32 -5.56 -16.66
C ARG A 45 -5.06 -6.20 -18.02
N GLY A 46 -4.11 -7.14 -18.07
CA GLY A 46 -3.79 -7.86 -19.31
C GLY A 46 -2.87 -7.07 -20.24
N ILE A 47 -1.80 -6.49 -19.68
CA ILE A 47 -0.77 -5.81 -20.47
C ILE A 47 -0.13 -6.81 -21.44
N PRO A 48 0.00 -6.45 -22.73
CA PRO A 48 0.61 -7.34 -23.70
C PRO A 48 2.10 -7.54 -23.36
N GLY A 49 2.63 -8.74 -23.61
CA GLY A 49 3.93 -9.16 -23.09
C GLY A 49 5.15 -8.48 -23.73
N ASP A 50 4.92 -7.75 -24.82
CA ASP A 50 5.90 -6.95 -25.57
C ASP A 50 5.99 -5.49 -25.10
N ALA A 51 5.00 -5.01 -24.33
CA ALA A 51 5.04 -3.69 -23.70
C ALA A 51 5.99 -3.71 -22.50
N LEU A 52 7.29 -3.57 -22.79
CA LEU A 52 8.39 -3.54 -21.82
C LEU A 52 8.78 -2.12 -21.41
N ASP A 53 8.42 -1.12 -22.20
CA ASP A 53 8.68 0.30 -21.91
C ASP A 53 7.42 0.98 -21.35
N PRO A 54 7.47 1.52 -20.12
CA PRO A 54 6.37 2.29 -19.55
C PRO A 54 5.90 3.47 -20.41
N GLN A 55 6.78 4.02 -21.26
CA GLN A 55 6.42 5.11 -22.17
C GLN A 55 5.49 4.67 -23.31
N GLU A 56 5.49 3.39 -23.69
CA GLU A 56 4.62 2.87 -24.73
C GLU A 56 3.15 2.91 -24.29
N LEU A 57 2.87 2.47 -23.06
CA LEU A 57 1.54 2.55 -22.46
C LEU A 57 1.08 4.01 -22.38
N TRP A 58 1.96 4.90 -21.91
CA TRP A 58 1.65 6.32 -21.83
C TRP A 58 1.29 6.91 -23.20
N THR A 59 2.09 6.62 -24.23
CA THR A 59 1.90 7.11 -25.60
C THR A 59 0.63 6.54 -26.22
N PHE A 60 0.37 5.25 -26.02
CA PHE A 60 -0.84 4.58 -26.50
C PHE A 60 -2.11 5.21 -25.94
N PHE A 61 -2.21 5.38 -24.62
CA PHE A 61 -3.40 5.95 -24.00
C PHE A 61 -3.56 7.44 -24.29
N ARG A 62 -2.45 8.18 -24.42
CA ARG A 62 -2.49 9.58 -24.87
C ARG A 62 -3.05 9.70 -26.28
N ALA A 63 -2.65 8.82 -27.20
CA ALA A 63 -3.12 8.82 -28.58
C ALA A 63 -4.59 8.37 -28.72
N GLN A 64 -5.03 7.35 -27.98
CA GLN A 64 -6.38 6.80 -28.09
C GLN A 64 -7.45 7.60 -27.36
N VAL A 65 -7.19 8.02 -26.12
CA VAL A 65 -8.20 8.68 -25.27
C VAL A 65 -8.30 10.17 -25.58
N GLY A 66 -7.22 10.76 -26.11
CA GLY A 66 -7.11 12.20 -26.36
C GLY A 66 -7.19 12.98 -25.05
N GLY A 67 -6.06 13.16 -24.37
CA GLY A 67 -5.98 13.87 -23.09
C GLY A 67 -4.58 13.78 -22.50
N ALA A 68 -4.29 14.59 -21.47
CA ALA A 68 -3.01 14.53 -20.79
C ALA A 68 -3.02 13.38 -19.77
N VAL A 69 -2.21 12.35 -20.04
CA VAL A 69 -1.90 11.31 -19.06
C VAL A 69 -0.89 11.90 -18.08
N ALA A 70 -1.23 11.90 -16.80
CA ALA A 70 -0.37 12.40 -15.74
C ALA A 70 0.78 11.43 -15.46
N ASP A 71 0.46 10.15 -15.25
CA ASP A 71 1.43 9.14 -14.85
C ASP A 71 0.96 7.71 -15.22
N VAL A 72 1.91 6.80 -15.38
CA VAL A 72 1.69 5.36 -15.57
C VAL A 72 2.55 4.61 -14.57
N GLN A 73 1.91 3.88 -13.66
CA GLN A 73 2.60 3.05 -12.68
C GLN A 73 2.39 1.58 -13.00
N GLU A 74 3.46 0.91 -13.41
CA GLU A 74 3.46 -0.52 -13.65
C GLU A 74 3.62 -1.30 -12.36
N ALA A 75 2.82 -2.35 -12.21
CA ALA A 75 2.89 -3.28 -11.11
C ALA A 75 3.40 -4.63 -11.61
N TYR A 76 4.56 -5.03 -11.09
CA TYR A 76 5.23 -6.28 -11.44
C TYR A 76 4.89 -7.39 -10.44
N ASN A 77 5.19 -8.63 -10.82
CA ASN A 77 5.04 -9.77 -9.92
C ASN A 77 6.20 -9.85 -8.89
N ASP A 78 6.20 -8.94 -7.93
CA ASP A 78 7.24 -8.81 -6.91
C ASP A 78 6.92 -9.53 -5.60
N GLY A 79 6.04 -10.55 -5.63
CA GLY A 79 5.63 -11.29 -4.43
C GLY A 79 6.79 -11.84 -3.60
N GLU A 80 7.82 -12.39 -4.25
CA GLU A 80 9.02 -12.89 -3.57
C GLU A 80 9.87 -11.78 -2.95
N LEU A 81 10.04 -10.65 -3.66
CA LEU A 81 10.75 -9.48 -3.15
C LEU A 81 10.02 -8.84 -1.96
N LEU A 82 8.69 -8.79 -2.03
CA LEU A 82 7.83 -8.35 -0.93
C LEU A 82 8.00 -9.26 0.29
N GLY A 83 7.96 -10.57 0.09
CA GLY A 83 8.21 -11.56 1.15
C GLY A 83 9.55 -11.32 1.86
N LEU A 84 10.64 -11.19 1.10
CA LEU A 84 11.96 -10.88 1.65
C LEU A 84 12.03 -9.51 2.33
N SER A 85 11.30 -8.50 1.82
CA SER A 85 11.21 -7.18 2.44
C SER A 85 10.52 -7.24 3.81
N PHE A 86 9.45 -8.03 3.95
CA PHE A 86 8.80 -8.29 5.23
C PHE A 86 9.74 -9.03 6.19
N GLU A 87 10.44 -10.06 5.73
CA GLU A 87 11.43 -10.76 6.54
C GLU A 87 12.55 -9.83 7.02
N ARG A 88 13.05 -8.96 6.13
CA ARG A 88 14.02 -7.92 6.47
C ARG A 88 13.50 -7.00 7.57
N GLY A 89 12.24 -6.57 7.46
CA GLY A 89 11.58 -5.74 8.48
C GLY A 89 11.55 -6.43 9.85
N ARG A 90 11.12 -7.68 9.90
CA ARG A 90 11.08 -8.48 11.13
C ARG A 90 12.45 -8.67 11.77
N ILE A 91 13.47 -8.97 10.95
CA ILE A 91 14.86 -9.13 11.43
C ILE A 91 15.40 -7.79 11.95
N SER A 92 15.10 -6.69 11.28
CA SER A 92 15.50 -5.35 11.73
C SER A 92 14.90 -5.01 13.08
N GLU A 93 13.61 -5.29 13.26
CA GLU A 93 12.92 -5.06 14.52
C GLU A 93 13.54 -5.86 15.67
N HIS A 94 13.82 -7.15 15.47
CA HIS A 94 14.51 -7.96 16.47
C HIS A 94 15.92 -7.44 16.77
N LEU A 95 16.64 -6.97 15.76
CA LEU A 95 17.95 -6.37 15.95
C LEU A 95 17.85 -5.09 16.80
N ASP A 96 16.89 -4.22 16.53
CA ASP A 96 16.68 -2.97 17.26
C ASP A 96 16.29 -3.23 18.72
N GLN A 97 15.40 -4.20 18.97
CA GLN A 97 15.06 -4.67 20.31
C GLN A 97 16.30 -5.21 21.06
N THR A 98 17.15 -5.98 20.37
CA THR A 98 18.38 -6.54 20.97
C THR A 98 19.38 -5.44 21.29
N LEU A 99 19.54 -4.46 20.40
CA LEU A 99 20.41 -3.30 20.62
C LEU A 99 19.91 -2.43 21.77
N ALA A 100 18.59 -2.24 21.90
CA ALA A 100 18.00 -1.53 23.03
C ALA A 100 18.28 -2.24 24.36
N ARG A 101 18.08 -3.58 24.41
CA ARG A 101 18.42 -4.41 25.59
C ARG A 101 19.89 -4.34 25.93
N TRP A 102 20.77 -4.36 24.93
CA TRP A 102 22.21 -4.24 25.13
C TRP A 102 22.61 -2.88 25.72
N LYS A 103 22.07 -1.77 25.17
CA LYS A 103 22.29 -0.42 25.71
C LYS A 103 21.81 -0.31 27.15
N GLN A 104 20.64 -0.85 27.46
CA GLN A 104 20.11 -0.86 28.82
C GLN A 104 20.99 -1.68 29.77
N ALA A 105 21.46 -2.85 29.35
CA ALA A 105 22.31 -3.73 30.14
C ALA A 105 23.69 -3.11 30.46
N ILE A 106 24.25 -2.29 29.56
CA ILE A 106 25.52 -1.58 29.81
C ILE A 106 25.34 -0.42 30.78
N ASN A 107 24.22 0.29 30.70
CA ASN A 107 23.96 1.47 31.52
C ASN A 107 23.49 1.13 32.94
N GLN A 108 23.08 -0.12 33.21
CA GLN A 108 22.62 -0.55 34.53
C GLN A 108 23.79 -1.07 35.40
N PRO A 109 24.10 -0.41 36.53
CA PRO A 109 25.12 -0.89 37.46
C PRO A 109 24.71 -2.23 38.08
N GLY A 110 25.65 -3.18 38.15
CA GLY A 110 25.42 -4.53 38.69
C GLY A 110 25.03 -5.60 37.65
N THR A 111 24.94 -5.25 36.37
CA THR A 111 24.66 -6.24 35.32
C THR A 111 25.85 -7.17 35.09
N GLN A 112 25.60 -8.49 35.08
CA GLN A 112 26.64 -9.49 34.84
C GLN A 112 27.23 -9.36 33.42
N VAL A 113 28.57 -9.34 33.31
CA VAL A 113 29.31 -9.31 32.04
C VAL A 113 28.90 -10.46 31.11
N ALA A 114 28.62 -11.63 31.67
CA ALA A 114 28.15 -12.79 30.89
C ALA A 114 26.81 -12.52 30.19
N ARG A 115 25.89 -11.77 30.82
CA ARG A 115 24.60 -11.38 30.22
C ARG A 115 24.79 -10.41 29.07
N ILE A 116 25.66 -9.42 29.23
CA ILE A 116 25.97 -8.44 28.16
C ILE A 116 26.56 -9.16 26.94
N ARG A 117 27.50 -10.09 27.15
CA ARG A 117 28.11 -10.89 26.06
C ARG A 117 27.09 -11.75 25.32
N ARG A 118 26.10 -12.33 26.01
CA ARG A 118 25.02 -13.11 25.38
C ARG A 118 24.16 -12.24 24.46
N ILE A 119 23.74 -11.07 24.93
CA ILE A 119 22.94 -10.12 24.12
C ILE A 119 23.76 -9.63 22.92
N GLU A 120 25.06 -9.37 23.09
CA GLU A 120 25.94 -8.98 22.00
C GLU A 120 26.08 -10.09 20.93
N ALA A 121 26.21 -11.35 21.35
CA ALA A 121 26.26 -12.50 20.44
C ALA A 121 24.96 -12.67 19.65
N GLU A 122 23.81 -12.51 20.31
CA GLU A 122 22.50 -12.49 19.67
C GLU A 122 22.40 -11.36 18.63
N GLY A 123 22.84 -10.15 18.98
CA GLY A 123 22.87 -9.01 18.04
C GLY A 123 23.76 -9.26 16.82
N LYS A 124 24.91 -9.94 16.99
CA LYS A 124 25.78 -10.34 15.87
C LYS A 124 25.08 -11.35 14.94
N GLN A 125 24.32 -12.29 15.50
CA GLN A 125 23.55 -13.25 14.71
C GLN A 125 22.47 -12.54 13.88
N TRP A 126 21.68 -11.64 14.49
CA TRP A 126 20.66 -10.87 13.76
C TRP A 126 21.26 -10.00 12.66
N ARG A 127 22.41 -9.35 12.91
CA ARG A 127 23.15 -8.61 11.86
C ARG A 127 23.58 -9.49 10.70
N LYS A 128 24.01 -10.73 10.96
CA LYS A 128 24.38 -11.70 9.91
C LYS A 128 23.15 -12.08 9.08
N SER A 129 22.02 -12.37 9.72
CA SER A 129 20.76 -12.69 9.05
C SER A 129 20.26 -11.51 8.19
N LEU A 130 20.37 -10.28 8.68
CA LEU A 130 20.00 -9.08 7.93
C LEU A 130 20.85 -8.92 6.65
N ARG A 131 22.17 -9.15 6.75
CA ARG A 131 23.07 -9.12 5.60
C ARG A 131 22.73 -10.20 4.57
N ALA A 132 22.41 -11.42 5.03
CA ALA A 132 22.00 -12.52 4.15
C ALA A 132 20.70 -12.17 3.40
N THR A 133 19.70 -11.63 4.10
CA THR A 133 18.42 -11.22 3.52
C THR A 133 18.62 -10.09 2.49
N ASN A 134 19.44 -9.08 2.82
CA ASN A 134 19.78 -8.01 1.88
C ASN A 134 20.52 -8.52 0.65
N ALA A 135 21.39 -9.52 0.80
CA ALA A 135 22.05 -10.15 -0.34
C ALA A 135 21.07 -10.92 -1.22
N ALA A 136 20.09 -11.61 -0.65
CA ALA A 136 19.02 -12.29 -1.39
C ALA A 136 18.15 -11.29 -2.18
N ILE A 137 17.74 -10.18 -1.55
CA ILE A 137 16.99 -9.10 -2.23
C ILE A 137 17.78 -8.57 -3.42
N ARG A 138 19.07 -8.24 -3.23
CA ARG A 138 19.92 -7.72 -4.32
C ARG A 138 20.10 -8.72 -5.46
N ARG A 139 20.24 -10.01 -5.14
CA ARG A 139 20.33 -11.06 -6.16
C ARG A 139 19.07 -11.11 -7.01
N LEU A 140 17.90 -11.18 -6.37
CA LEU A 140 16.62 -11.19 -7.09
C LEU A 140 16.40 -9.90 -7.90
N GLN A 141 16.76 -8.74 -7.36
CA GLN A 141 16.68 -7.47 -8.11
C GLN A 141 17.58 -7.48 -9.36
N ASN A 142 18.80 -8.01 -9.24
CA ASN A 142 19.73 -8.11 -10.37
C ASN A 142 19.28 -9.17 -11.40
N GLU A 143 18.73 -10.30 -10.96
CA GLU A 143 18.20 -11.37 -11.82
C GLU A 143 16.97 -10.90 -12.61
N ARG A 144 16.12 -10.09 -11.97
CA ARG A 144 14.87 -9.60 -12.56
C ARG A 144 15.07 -8.48 -13.59
N GLY A 145 16.18 -7.73 -13.50
CA GLY A 145 16.60 -6.74 -14.49
C GLY A 145 15.49 -5.77 -14.94
N THR A 146 15.65 -5.20 -16.14
CA THR A 146 14.64 -4.37 -16.83
C THR A 146 13.58 -5.20 -17.57
N GLY A 147 13.58 -6.53 -17.43
CA GLY A 147 12.73 -7.43 -18.22
C GLY A 147 11.55 -8.03 -17.45
N SER A 148 11.24 -7.51 -16.26
CA SER A 148 10.11 -8.03 -15.47
C SER A 148 8.79 -7.62 -16.11
N ARG A 149 7.95 -8.62 -16.39
CA ARG A 149 6.63 -8.40 -17.01
C ARG A 149 5.69 -7.71 -16.03
N ALA A 150 5.13 -6.57 -16.43
CA ALA A 150 4.05 -5.92 -15.69
C ALA A 150 2.79 -6.80 -15.71
N VAL A 151 2.21 -7.03 -14.54
CA VAL A 151 0.95 -7.78 -14.37
C VAL A 151 -0.25 -6.87 -14.61
N CYS A 152 -0.15 -5.64 -14.09
CA CYS A 152 -1.11 -4.57 -14.30
C CYS A 152 -0.41 -3.21 -14.29
N ALA A 153 -1.13 -2.18 -14.74
CA ALA A 153 -0.67 -0.81 -14.65
C ALA A 153 -1.81 0.08 -14.16
N TYR A 154 -1.44 1.14 -13.46
CA TYR A 154 -2.33 2.18 -13.00
C TYR A 154 -2.04 3.43 -13.84
N LEU A 155 -3.05 3.84 -14.59
CA LEU A 155 -2.98 5.01 -15.47
C LEU A 155 -3.72 6.15 -14.81
N THR A 156 -3.04 7.27 -14.55
CA THR A 156 -3.65 8.47 -13.95
C THR A 156 -3.77 9.56 -15.01
N PHE A 157 -4.94 10.16 -15.13
CA PHE A 157 -5.20 11.28 -16.04
C PHE A 157 -5.10 12.62 -15.31
N GLN A 158 -4.78 13.69 -16.05
CA GLN A 158 -4.84 15.05 -15.52
C GLN A 158 -6.29 15.59 -15.50
N ASP A 159 -7.10 15.17 -16.48
CA ASP A 159 -8.45 15.65 -16.68
C ASP A 159 -9.49 14.55 -16.45
N GLU A 160 -10.58 14.86 -15.74
CA GLU A 160 -11.70 13.94 -15.50
C GLU A 160 -12.36 13.52 -16.82
N ASP A 161 -12.42 14.42 -17.79
CA ASP A 161 -12.98 14.14 -19.12
C ASP A 161 -12.19 13.04 -19.85
N ALA A 162 -10.86 13.02 -19.72
CA ALA A 162 -10.01 11.99 -20.32
C ALA A 162 -10.24 10.64 -19.62
N PHE A 163 -10.34 10.65 -18.29
CA PHE A 163 -10.71 9.47 -17.50
C PHE A 163 -12.06 8.89 -17.96
N LEU A 164 -13.10 9.72 -18.06
CA LEU A 164 -14.43 9.28 -18.50
C LEU A 164 -14.43 8.77 -19.95
N ARG A 165 -13.65 9.36 -20.85
CA ARG A 165 -13.47 8.86 -22.22
C ARG A 165 -12.82 7.47 -22.22
N CYS A 166 -11.76 7.29 -21.44
CA CYS A 166 -11.08 6.00 -21.31
C CYS A 166 -12.05 4.91 -20.80
N LEU A 167 -12.81 5.21 -19.75
CA LEU A 167 -13.82 4.29 -19.23
C LEU A 167 -14.93 3.96 -20.22
N LYS A 168 -15.34 4.91 -21.08
CA LYS A 168 -16.36 4.67 -22.12
C LYS A 168 -15.83 3.78 -23.24
N LEU A 169 -14.60 4.03 -23.69
CA LEU A 169 -13.95 3.27 -24.78
C LEU A 169 -13.74 1.80 -24.41
N TYR A 170 -13.31 1.55 -23.17
CA TYR A 170 -12.92 0.21 -22.71
C TYR A 170 -13.91 -0.40 -21.73
N ARG A 171 -15.13 0.15 -21.61
CA ARG A 171 -16.17 -0.42 -20.75
C ARG A 171 -16.47 -1.83 -21.24
N PRO A 172 -16.18 -2.89 -20.46
CA PRO A 172 -16.59 -4.23 -20.85
C PRO A 172 -18.12 -4.23 -20.97
N GLY A 173 -18.63 -4.56 -22.16
CA GLY A 173 -20.06 -4.77 -22.33
C GLY A 173 -20.56 -5.83 -21.35
N VAL A 174 -21.84 -5.81 -21.01
CA VAL A 174 -22.46 -6.74 -20.03
C VAL A 174 -22.12 -8.22 -20.34
N LEU A 175 -21.92 -8.56 -21.62
CA LEU A 175 -21.48 -9.89 -22.08
C LEU A 175 -20.06 -10.29 -21.63
N ALA A 176 -19.12 -9.35 -21.52
CA ALA A 176 -17.76 -9.63 -21.04
C ALA A 176 -17.69 -9.88 -19.52
N TRP A 177 -18.75 -9.52 -18.77
CA TRP A 177 -18.90 -9.86 -17.36
C TRP A 177 -19.51 -11.25 -17.17
N ILE A 178 -20.39 -11.68 -18.09
CA ILE A 178 -21.03 -13.00 -18.08
C ILE A 178 -20.09 -14.10 -18.59
N LEU A 179 -19.16 -13.76 -19.49
CA LEU A 179 -18.19 -14.68 -20.09
C LEU A 179 -16.83 -14.71 -19.36
N ARG A 180 -16.76 -14.20 -18.12
CA ARG A 180 -15.55 -14.21 -17.28
C ARG A 180 -15.56 -15.37 -16.30
#